data_AF-A0A8K1D0F7-F1
#
_entry.id   AF-A0A8K1D0F7-F1
#
_cell.length_a   1.000
_cell.length_b   1.000
_cell.length_c   1.000
_cell.angle_alpha   90.00
_cell.angle_beta   90.00
_cell.angle_gamma   90.00
#
_symmetry.space_group_name_H-M   'P 1'
#
loop_
_entity.id
_entity.type
_entity.pdbx_description
1 polymer ?
#
loop_
_entity_poly.entity_id
_entity_poly.type
_entity_poly.pdbx_seq_one_letter_code
_entity_poly.pdbx_strand_id
1 'polypeptide(L)'
;AGNVSHVEERGYIRILGDEGGLEGIGNEAIVDISYHSRTENFLVDTKPHLGKVDLPFEMVKSFVKSIMENRVPPITGYESVVLHSIIDAIYKSSEENREVRVTLPD
;
A
#
# COMPACT_ATOMS: atom_id res chain seq x y z
N ALA A 1 -3.24 28.04 -9.93
CA ALA A 1 -1.86 27.62 -9.64
C ALA A 1 -1.61 26.35 -10.44
N GLY A 2 -0.51 26.30 -11.19
CA GLY A 2 -0.31 25.36 -12.29
C GLY A 2 -0.13 23.91 -11.86
N ASN A 3 -0.58 22.99 -12.73
CA ASN A 3 -0.24 21.57 -12.72
C ASN A 3 1.28 21.42 -12.75
N VAL A 4 1.89 21.23 -11.59
CA VAL A 4 3.23 20.67 -11.50
C VAL A 4 3.05 19.16 -11.62
N SER A 5 3.10 18.65 -12.85
CA SER A 5 3.29 17.22 -13.07
C SER A 5 4.69 16.88 -12.57
N HIS A 6 4.80 16.48 -11.31
CA HIS A 6 6.01 15.84 -10.83
C HIS A 6 6.29 14.64 -11.74
N VAL A 7 7.52 14.58 -12.25
CA VAL A 7 8.07 13.47 -13.03
C VAL A 7 7.61 12.16 -12.39
N GLU A 8 6.76 11.41 -13.12
CA GLU A 8 6.07 10.17 -12.75
C GLU A 8 6.43 9.63 -11.35
N GLU A 9 5.69 10.03 -10.33
CA GLU A 9 5.81 9.43 -9.00
C GLU A 9 5.50 7.93 -9.10
N ARG A 10 6.53 7.10 -8.91
CA ARG A 10 6.42 5.64 -8.95
C ARG A 10 6.47 5.10 -7.52
N GLY A 11 5.39 4.45 -7.12
CA GLY A 11 5.34 3.59 -5.95
C GLY A 11 6.02 2.26 -6.22
N TYR A 12 6.85 1.83 -5.26
CA TYR A 12 7.49 0.52 -5.23
C TYR A 12 7.11 -0.17 -3.94
N ILE A 13 6.62 -1.40 -4.04
CA ILE A 13 6.36 -2.26 -2.88
C ILE A 13 7.22 -3.50 -3.04
N ARG A 14 7.89 -3.90 -1.96
CA ARG A 14 8.63 -5.15 -1.88
C ARG A 14 8.28 -5.86 -0.59
N ILE A 15 7.82 -7.10 -0.71
CA ILE A 15 7.50 -7.97 0.41
C ILE A 15 8.44 -9.17 0.31
N LEU A 16 9.22 -9.41 1.37
CA LEU A 16 10.12 -10.56 1.48
C LEU A 16 9.58 -11.49 2.54
N GLY A 17 9.31 -12.74 2.14
CA GLY A 17 8.97 -13.83 3.04
C GLY A 17 10.05 -14.91 2.99
N ASP A 18 9.89 -15.91 3.86
CA ASP A 18 10.89 -16.98 4.02
C ASP A 18 11.03 -17.86 2.76
N GLU A 19 9.92 -18.07 2.04
CA GLU A 19 9.85 -18.96 0.86
C GLU A 19 9.79 -18.21 -0.48
N GLY A 20 9.81 -16.88 -0.46
CA GLY A 20 9.72 -16.07 -1.67
C GLY A 20 9.43 -14.60 -1.42
N GLY A 21 9.37 -13.82 -2.48
CA GLY A 21 9.12 -12.38 -2.44
C GLY A 21 8.17 -11.90 -3.52
N LEU A 22 7.51 -10.78 -3.24
CA LEU A 22 6.66 -10.05 -4.18
C LEU A 22 7.24 -8.66 -4.39
N GLU A 23 7.32 -8.25 -5.64
CA GLU A 23 7.66 -6.89 -6.03
C GLU A 23 6.50 -6.30 -6.82
N GLY A 24 6.13 -5.06 -6.50
CA GLY A 24 5.03 -4.33 -7.11
C GLY A 24 5.48 -2.95 -7.53
N ILE A 25 5.13 -2.54 -8.75
CA ILE A 25 5.41 -1.21 -9.29
C ILE A 25 4.11 -0.59 -9.77
N GLY A 26 3.94 0.70 -9.49
CA GLY A 26 2.78 1.46 -9.88
C GLY A 26 2.92 2.94 -9.59
N ASN A 27 1.85 3.68 -9.83
CA ASN A 27 1.72 5.07 -9.35
C ASN A 27 0.61 5.07 -8.29
N GLU A 28 -0.64 5.30 -8.70
CA GLU A 28 -1.82 5.20 -7.82
C GLU A 28 -2.22 3.76 -7.50
N ALA A 29 -2.03 2.84 -8.45
CA ALA A 29 -2.31 1.42 -8.31
C ALA A 29 -1.04 0.61 -8.64
N ILE A 30 -0.81 -0.48 -7.90
CA ILE A 30 0.16 -1.49 -8.32
C ILE A 30 -0.41 -2.20 -9.56
N VAL A 31 0.21 -1.95 -10.71
CA VAL A 31 -0.23 -2.48 -12.02
C VAL A 31 0.72 -3.54 -12.55
N ASP A 32 1.94 -3.59 -12.00
CA ASP A 32 2.94 -4.58 -12.34
C ASP A 32 3.35 -5.30 -11.06
N ILE A 33 3.20 -6.64 -11.04
CA ILE A 33 3.60 -7.49 -9.92
C ILE A 33 4.48 -8.61 -10.47
N SER A 34 5.59 -8.87 -9.78
CA SER A 34 6.39 -10.09 -9.96
C SER A 34 6.48 -10.86 -8.65
N TYR A 35 6.37 -12.18 -8.77
CA TYR A 35 6.59 -13.14 -7.70
C TYR A 35 7.86 -13.93 -7.98
N HIS A 36 8.69 -14.04 -6.96
CA HIS A 36 9.99 -14.72 -7.01
C HIS A 36 10.03 -15.75 -5.89
N SER A 37 10.28 -17.02 -6.22
CA SER A 37 10.33 -18.08 -5.21
C SER A 37 11.30 -19.19 -5.58
N ARG A 38 11.58 -20.06 -4.61
CA ARG A 38 12.33 -21.29 -4.84
C ARG A 38 11.45 -22.49 -4.49
N THR A 39 11.21 -23.35 -5.47
CA THR A 39 10.52 -24.63 -5.25
C THR A 39 11.55 -25.73 -5.42
N GLU A 40 11.88 -26.42 -4.32
CA GLU A 40 12.95 -27.42 -4.25
C GLU A 40 14.31 -26.86 -4.72
N ASN A 41 14.73 -27.24 -5.94
CA ASN A 41 15.99 -26.83 -6.56
C ASN A 41 15.80 -25.85 -7.73
N PHE A 42 14.58 -25.37 -7.96
CA PHE A 42 14.25 -24.49 -9.09
C PHE A 42 13.89 -23.09 -8.60
N LEU A 43 14.38 -22.09 -9.32
CA LEU A 43 13.89 -20.72 -9.20
C LEU A 43 12.64 -20.57 -10.06
N VAL A 44 11.58 -20.01 -9.46
CA VAL A 44 10.30 -19.81 -10.12
C VAL A 44 9.96 -18.32 -10.05
N ASP A 45 9.90 -17.71 -11.23
CA ASP A 45 9.48 -16.33 -11.42
C ASP A 45 8.12 -16.31 -12.12
N THR A 46 7.15 -15.60 -11.56
CA THR A 46 5.81 -15.47 -12.14
C THR A 46 5.41 -14.00 -12.21
N LYS A 47 4.90 -13.60 -13.38
CA LYS A 47 4.42 -12.24 -13.63
C LYS A 47 2.95 -12.28 -14.03
N PRO A 48 2.00 -12.19 -13.07
CA PRO A 48 0.58 -12.20 -13.40
C PRO A 48 0.19 -10.99 -14.25
N HIS A 49 -0.76 -11.19 -15.16
CA HIS A 49 -1.35 -10.09 -15.91
C HIS A 49 -2.50 -9.48 -15.12
N LEU A 50 -2.34 -8.24 -14.65
CA LEU A 50 -3.36 -7.52 -13.91
C LEU A 50 -4.23 -6.70 -14.85
N GLY A 51 -5.55 -6.77 -14.65
CA GLY A 51 -6.48 -5.90 -15.33
C GLY A 51 -6.35 -4.45 -14.85
N LYS A 52 -6.69 -3.49 -15.72
CA LYS A 52 -6.84 -2.10 -15.30
C LYS A 52 -8.05 -1.96 -14.40
N VAL A 53 -7.88 -1.30 -13.26
CA VAL A 53 -8.95 -1.00 -12.31
C VAL A 53 -9.07 0.51 -12.19
N ASP A 54 -10.29 1.02 -12.27
CA ASP A 54 -10.61 2.40 -11.91
C ASP A 54 -10.71 2.47 -10.37
N LEU A 55 -9.60 2.86 -9.73
CA LEU A 55 -9.50 2.92 -8.27
C LEU A 55 -10.54 3.86 -7.65
N PRO A 56 -10.72 5.11 -8.13
CA PRO A 56 -11.78 5.99 -7.64
C PRO A 56 -13.16 5.33 -7.66
N PHE A 57 -13.51 4.69 -8.78
CA PHE A 57 -14.80 4.03 -8.92
C PHE A 57 -14.96 2.85 -7.94
N GLU A 58 -13.96 1.96 -7.83
CA GLU A 58 -14.03 0.82 -6.91
C GLU A 58 -14.07 1.25 -5.44
N MET A 59 -13.40 2.35 -5.06
CA MET A 59 -13.51 2.92 -3.72
C MET A 59 -14.93 3.41 -3.42
N VAL A 60 -15.55 4.19 -4.32
CA VAL A 60 -16.93 4.69 -4.15
C VAL A 60 -17.91 3.52 -4.08
N LYS A 61 -17.77 2.55 -4.99
CA LYS A 61 -18.57 1.33 -5.01
C LYS A 61 -18.45 0.54 -3.71
N SER A 62 -17.24 0.39 -3.17
CA SER A 62 -17.00 -0.31 -1.90
C SER A 62 -17.66 0.41 -0.72
N PHE A 63 -17.62 1.75 -0.71
CA PHE A 63 -18.30 2.57 0.29
C PHE A 63 -19.82 2.38 0.23
N VAL A 64 -20.43 2.53 -0.95
CA VAL A 64 -21.89 2.33 -1.15
C VAL A 64 -22.29 0.92 -0.74
N LYS A 65 -21.52 -0.09 -1.15
CA LYS A 65 -21.76 -1.49 -0.78
C LYS A 65 -21.75 -1.68 0.74
N SER A 66 -20.83 -1.00 1.45
CA SER A 66 -20.73 -1.10 2.91
C SER A 66 -21.97 -0.54 3.62
N ILE A 67 -22.53 0.56 3.10
CA ILE A 67 -23.79 1.13 3.58
C ILE A 67 -24.95 0.15 3.34
N MET A 68 -25.08 -0.36 2.12
CA MET A 68 -26.19 -1.24 1.74
C MET A 68 -26.20 -2.56 2.51
N GLU A 69 -25.01 -3.10 2.79
CA GLU A 69 -24.84 -4.38 3.48
C GLU A 69 -24.71 -4.22 5.01
N ASN A 70 -24.79 -2.99 5.52
CA ASN A 70 -24.57 -2.67 6.93
C ASN A 70 -23.27 -3.30 7.49
N ARG A 71 -22.18 -3.18 6.73
CA ARG A 71 -20.86 -3.69 7.11
C ARG A 71 -19.85 -2.56 7.29
N VAL A 72 -18.79 -2.85 8.02
CA VAL A 72 -17.67 -1.93 8.19
C VAL A 72 -16.99 -1.70 6.83
N PRO A 73 -16.71 -0.44 6.44
CA PRO A 73 -15.98 -0.14 5.22
C PRO A 73 -14.55 -0.68 5.29
N PRO A 74 -13.89 -0.90 4.13
CA PRO A 74 -12.52 -1.43 4.09
C PRO A 74 -11.49 -0.51 4.73
N ILE A 75 -11.77 0.81 4.82
CA ILE A 75 -10.95 1.80 5.50
C ILE A 75 -11.83 2.54 6.50
N THR A 76 -11.40 2.55 7.76
CA THR A 76 -12.10 3.13 8.91
C THR A 76 -11.40 4.41 9.38
N GLY A 77 -12.12 5.21 10.18
CA GLY A 77 -11.52 6.38 10.82
C GLY A 77 -10.35 6.02 11.74
N TYR A 78 -10.44 4.90 12.46
CA TYR A 78 -9.37 4.44 13.35
C TYR A 78 -8.08 4.11 12.60
N GLU A 79 -8.18 3.40 11.46
CA GLU A 79 -7.01 3.12 10.61
C GLU A 79 -6.36 4.41 10.10
N SER A 80 -7.15 5.46 9.83
CA SER A 80 -6.61 6.78 9.48
C SER A 80 -5.83 7.40 10.65
N VAL A 81 -6.32 7.30 11.89
CA VAL A 81 -5.59 7.81 13.05
C VAL A 81 -4.28 7.04 13.25
N VAL A 82 -4.30 5.71 13.13
CA VAL A 82 -3.09 4.88 13.20
C VAL A 82 -2.06 5.29 12.15
N LEU A 83 -2.49 5.53 10.90
CA LEU A 83 -1.61 6.01 9.83
C LEU A 83 -0.96 7.35 10.19
N HIS A 84 -1.74 8.31 10.71
CA HIS A 84 -1.21 9.61 11.11
C HIS A 84 -0.23 9.47 12.28
N SER A 85 -0.48 8.59 13.25
CA SER A 85 0.47 8.32 14.34
C SER A 85 1.82 7.79 13.85
N ILE A 86 1.82 6.99 12.78
CA ILE A 86 3.07 6.52 12.14
C ILE A 86 3.77 7.67 11.43
N ILE A 87 3.04 8.50 10.69
CA ILE A 87 3.59 9.68 9.99
C ILE A 87 4.24 10.65 10.99
N ASP A 88 3.56 10.95 12.09
CA ASP A 88 4.09 11.81 13.16
C ASP A 88 5.37 11.24 13.77
N ALA A 89 5.43 9.93 13.98
CA ALA A 89 6.63 9.26 14.47
C ALA A 89 7.78 9.34 13.46
N ILE A 90 7.53 9.26 12.15
CA ILE A 90 8.55 9.45 11.12
C ILE A 90 9.12 10.86 11.18
N TYR A 91 8.27 11.90 11.28
CA TYR A 91 8.72 13.28 11.42
C TYR A 91 9.56 13.47 12.68
N LYS A 92 9.09 12.96 13.82
CA LYS A 92 9.81 13.02 15.09
C LYS A 92 11.16 12.31 15.03
N SER A 93 11.22 11.12 14.42
CA SER A 93 12.49 10.39 14.22
C SER A 93 13.49 11.20 13.40
N SER A 94 13.01 11.89 12.36
CA SER A 94 13.82 12.76 11.52
C SER A 94 14.35 13.98 12.28
N GLU A 95 13.55 14.61 13.14
CA GLU A 95 13.96 15.76 13.94
C GLU A 95 15.01 15.38 15.00
N GLU A 96 14.81 14.24 15.67
CA GLU A 96 15.68 13.80 16.76
C GLU A 96 16.89 12.97 16.29
N ASN A 97 16.94 12.64 14.99
CA ASN A 97 17.97 11.81 14.35
C ASN A 97 18.23 10.49 15.11
N ARG A 98 17.15 9.87 15.60
CA ARG A 98 17.19 8.61 16.36
C ARG A 98 15.90 7.83 16.21
N GLU A 99 15.95 6.57 16.62
CA GLU A 99 14.75 5.72 16.70
C GLU A 99 13.76 6.27 17.75
N VAL A 100 12.47 6.26 17.38
CA VAL A 100 11.36 6.66 18.23
C VAL A 100 10.27 5.60 18.20
N ARG A 101 9.57 5.43 19.32
CA ARG A 101 8.44 4.51 19.42
C ARG A 101 7.18 5.17 18.90
N VAL A 102 6.47 4.50 18.00
CA VAL A 102 5.12 4.91 17.57
C VAL A 102 4.15 4.74 18.74
N THR A 103 3.39 5.78 19.05
CA THR A 103 2.33 5.73 20.07
C THR A 103 1.00 5.67 19.34
N LEU A 104 0.27 4.56 19.50
CA LEU A 104 -1.04 4.37 18.87
C LEU A 104 -2.14 4.92 19.77
N PRO A 105 -3.25 5.43 19.20
CA PRO A 105 -4.45 5.77 19.95
C PRO A 105 -5.09 4.52 20.58
N ASP A 106 -5.76 4.70 21.73
CA ASP A 106 -6.57 3.66 22.38
C ASP A 106 -7.89 3.39 21.63
#